data_AF-A0A970CE56-F1
#
_entry.id   AF-A0A970CE56-F1
#
_cell.length_a   1.000
_cell.length_b   1.000
_cell.length_c   1.000
_cell.angle_alpha   90.00
_cell.angle_beta   90.00
_cell.angle_gamma   90.00
#
_symmetry.space_group_name_H-M   'P 1'
#
loop_
_entity.id
_entity.type
_entity.pdbx_description
1 polymer ?
#
loop_
_entity_poly.entity_id
_entity_poly.type
_entity_poly.pdbx_seq_one_letter_code
_entity_poly.pdbx_strand_id
1 'polypeptide(L)'
;MSIRKYLKFDPGEETGETLLQWWKGLEGNRGERATLRRCRNLTEVAFVPSFHRLYRDLSKCAVVDAERLALVAGLAAHVRSIDPGAEIAVQMGQGKPGSGSAVVSGLRFRRLLKIQDREELFLAMIRIIALLGGGLNLLSLVKGAYEWNEWTRKKWAFDYYSTAPSEV
;
A
#
# COMPACT_ATOMS: atom_id res chain seq x y z
N MET A 1 -8.17 -14.14 -27.77
CA MET A 1 -7.25 -14.48 -26.68
C MET A 1 -6.62 -13.18 -26.20
N SER A 2 -7.13 -12.58 -25.12
CA SER A 2 -6.58 -11.31 -24.61
C SER A 2 -5.18 -11.54 -24.06
N ILE A 3 -4.22 -10.75 -24.54
CA ILE A 3 -2.88 -10.67 -23.95
C ILE A 3 -3.07 -10.15 -22.52
N ARG A 4 -2.84 -11.01 -21.52
CA ARG A 4 -2.92 -10.59 -20.12
C ARG A 4 -1.80 -9.60 -19.84
N LYS A 5 -2.16 -8.42 -19.35
CA LYS A 5 -1.21 -7.39 -18.94
C LYS A 5 -0.64 -7.73 -17.55
N TYR A 6 0.53 -7.18 -17.23
CA TYR A 6 1.05 -7.20 -15.87
C TYR A 6 0.16 -6.35 -14.96
N LEU A 7 -0.05 -6.82 -13.72
CA LEU A 7 -0.86 -6.11 -12.73
C LEU A 7 -0.22 -4.75 -12.39
N LYS A 8 -0.98 -3.68 -12.60
CA LYS A 8 -0.67 -2.30 -12.20
C LYS A 8 -1.88 -1.73 -11.45
N PHE A 9 -1.66 -0.80 -10.55
CA PHE A 9 -2.74 -0.16 -9.78
C PHE A 9 -2.88 1.32 -10.14
N ASP A 10 -2.84 1.63 -11.43
CA ASP A 10 -2.96 3.00 -11.91
C ASP A 10 -4.43 3.50 -11.80
N PRO A 11 -4.66 4.77 -11.45
CA PRO A 11 -6.01 5.34 -11.41
C PRO A 11 -6.70 5.26 -12.77
N GLY A 12 -7.97 4.83 -12.79
CA GLY A 12 -8.77 4.69 -14.01
C GLY A 12 -8.48 3.45 -14.86
N GLU A 13 -7.53 2.61 -14.46
CA GLU A 13 -7.33 1.28 -15.05
C GLU A 13 -8.20 0.24 -14.33
N GLU A 14 -8.66 -0.78 -15.07
CA GLU A 14 -9.58 -1.84 -14.58
C GLU A 14 -9.08 -2.51 -13.29
N THR A 15 -7.78 -2.76 -13.19
CA THR A 15 -7.13 -3.37 -12.02
C THR A 15 -7.13 -2.46 -10.79
N GLY A 16 -6.94 -1.14 -10.99
CA GLY A 16 -7.05 -0.14 -9.94
C GLY A 16 -8.48 -0.03 -9.42
N GLU A 17 -9.46 0.05 -10.32
CA GLU A 17 -10.88 0.06 -9.98
C GLU A 17 -11.32 -1.20 -9.24
N THR A 18 -10.86 -2.38 -9.70
CA THR A 18 -11.13 -3.66 -9.04
C THR A 18 -10.64 -3.66 -7.60
N LEU A 19 -9.44 -3.14 -7.33
CA LEU A 19 -8.92 -3.03 -5.97
C LEU A 19 -9.74 -2.04 -5.12
N LEU A 20 -10.10 -0.88 -5.68
CA LEU A 20 -10.92 0.12 -4.99
C LEU A 20 -12.30 -0.43 -4.62
N GLN A 21 -12.95 -1.14 -5.54
CA GLN A 21 -14.24 -1.79 -5.31
C GLN A 21 -14.13 -2.87 -4.23
N TRP A 22 -13.09 -3.71 -4.28
CA TRP A 22 -12.84 -4.70 -3.24
C TRP A 22 -12.60 -4.05 -1.87
N TRP A 23 -11.79 -3.00 -1.80
CA TRP A 23 -11.50 -2.28 -0.56
C TRP A 23 -12.78 -1.66 0.02
N LYS A 24 -13.60 -1.02 -0.82
CA LYS A 24 -14.91 -0.47 -0.42
C LYS A 24 -15.84 -1.58 0.08
N GLY A 25 -15.81 -2.75 -0.54
CA GLY A 25 -16.56 -3.93 -0.10
C GLY A 25 -16.21 -4.38 1.33
N LEU A 26 -14.97 -4.15 1.79
CA LEU A 26 -14.57 -4.44 3.17
C LEU A 26 -15.26 -3.54 4.21
N GLU A 27 -15.78 -2.38 3.82
CA GLU A 27 -16.57 -1.53 4.72
C GLU A 27 -17.94 -2.16 5.03
N GLY A 28 -18.55 -2.78 4.00
CA GLY A 28 -19.77 -3.56 4.13
C GLY A 28 -19.58 -4.89 4.89
N ASN A 29 -18.33 -5.38 5.01
CA ASN A 29 -17.98 -6.58 5.76
C ASN A 29 -16.89 -6.31 6.80
N ARG A 30 -17.26 -5.60 7.87
CA ARG A 30 -16.35 -5.21 8.96
C ARG A 30 -15.61 -6.38 9.60
N GLY A 31 -16.22 -7.58 9.62
CA GLY A 31 -15.61 -8.79 10.16
C GLY A 31 -14.39 -9.23 9.34
N GLU A 32 -14.51 -9.29 8.02
CA GLU A 32 -13.41 -9.64 7.12
C GLU A 32 -12.29 -8.60 7.15
N ARG A 33 -12.63 -7.31 7.20
CA ARG A 33 -11.64 -6.24 7.38
C ARG A 33 -10.87 -6.41 8.68
N ALA A 34 -11.56 -6.73 9.78
CA ALA A 34 -10.93 -6.96 11.07
C ALA A 34 -10.05 -8.22 11.07
N THR A 35 -10.44 -9.27 10.34
CA THR A 35 -9.62 -10.47 10.15
C THR A 35 -8.32 -10.13 9.43
N LEU A 36 -8.38 -9.45 8.27
CA LEU A 36 -7.17 -9.02 7.54
C LEU A 36 -6.25 -8.14 8.39
N ARG A 37 -6.80 -7.20 9.17
CA ARG A 37 -6.01 -6.33 10.06
C ARG A 37 -5.33 -7.05 11.23
N ARG A 38 -5.78 -8.27 11.56
CA ARG A 38 -5.20 -9.10 12.63
C ARG A 38 -4.12 -10.05 12.12
N CYS A 39 -4.02 -10.24 10.80
CA CYS A 39 -2.97 -11.04 10.20
C CYS A 39 -1.59 -10.49 10.58
N ARG A 40 -0.69 -11.38 11.00
CA ARG A 40 0.67 -11.04 11.48
C ARG A 40 1.76 -11.29 10.44
N ASN A 41 1.42 -11.98 9.37
CA ASN A 41 2.30 -12.34 8.26
C ASN A 41 1.47 -12.55 6.98
N LEU A 42 2.13 -12.69 5.83
CA LEU A 42 1.48 -12.85 4.53
C LEU A 42 0.79 -14.20 4.39
N THR A 43 1.27 -15.25 5.07
CA THR A 43 0.62 -16.57 5.11
C THR A 43 -0.78 -16.47 5.73
N GLU A 44 -0.93 -15.77 6.85
CA GLU A 44 -2.24 -15.53 7.48
C GLU A 44 -3.18 -14.75 6.56
N VAL A 45 -2.66 -13.78 5.79
CA VAL A 45 -3.47 -13.06 4.78
C VAL A 45 -3.96 -14.02 3.70
N ALA A 46 -3.09 -14.92 3.23
CA ALA A 46 -3.42 -15.91 2.22
C ALA A 46 -4.51 -16.90 2.68
N PHE A 47 -4.73 -17.06 3.99
CA PHE A 47 -5.82 -17.90 4.53
C PHE A 47 -7.17 -17.19 4.61
N VAL A 48 -7.25 -15.88 4.31
CA VAL A 48 -8.50 -15.13 4.43
C VAL A 48 -9.33 -15.21 3.14
N PRO A 49 -10.62 -15.60 3.19
CA PRO A 49 -11.47 -15.70 2.00
C PRO A 49 -11.57 -14.41 1.17
N SER A 50 -11.53 -13.25 1.83
CA SER A 50 -11.58 -11.95 1.15
C SER A 50 -10.36 -11.68 0.26
N PHE A 51 -9.18 -12.20 0.61
CA PHE A 51 -7.98 -12.15 -0.24
C PHE A 51 -8.20 -12.94 -1.54
N HIS A 52 -8.73 -14.16 -1.45
CA HIS A 52 -8.98 -14.99 -2.63
C HIS A 52 -10.02 -14.38 -3.58
N ARG A 53 -11.00 -13.62 -3.07
CA ARG A 53 -11.92 -12.87 -3.94
C ARG A 53 -11.18 -11.80 -4.75
N LEU A 54 -10.33 -11.01 -4.11
CA LEU A 54 -9.47 -10.03 -4.80
C LEU A 54 -8.57 -10.71 -5.84
N TYR A 55 -7.89 -11.79 -5.45
CA TYR A 55 -7.00 -12.55 -6.34
C TYR A 55 -7.74 -13.05 -7.59
N ARG A 56 -8.92 -13.65 -7.40
CA ARG A 56 -9.74 -14.16 -8.51
C ARG A 56 -10.20 -13.04 -9.44
N ASP A 57 -10.63 -11.91 -8.88
CA ASP A 57 -11.17 -10.80 -9.68
C ASP A 57 -10.06 -10.12 -10.50
N LEU A 58 -8.89 -9.87 -9.90
CA LEU A 58 -7.72 -9.35 -10.63
C LEU A 58 -7.16 -10.35 -11.66
N SER A 59 -7.25 -11.66 -11.39
CA SER A 59 -6.77 -12.70 -12.32
C SER A 59 -7.58 -12.78 -13.62
N LYS A 60 -8.76 -12.12 -13.69
CA LYS A 60 -9.55 -12.03 -14.92
C LYS A 60 -8.93 -11.06 -15.93
N CYS A 61 -8.27 -10.01 -15.46
CA CYS A 61 -7.75 -8.92 -16.29
C CYS A 61 -6.21 -8.81 -16.30
N ALA A 62 -5.51 -9.44 -15.35
CA ALA A 62 -4.04 -9.36 -15.26
C ALA A 62 -3.37 -10.68 -14.83
N VAL A 63 -2.05 -10.75 -15.01
CA VAL A 63 -1.20 -11.75 -14.36
C VAL A 63 -0.90 -11.29 -12.94
N VAL A 64 -1.24 -12.13 -11.95
CA VAL A 64 -1.19 -11.79 -10.53
C VAL A 64 -0.17 -12.66 -9.79
N ASP A 65 0.79 -12.01 -9.14
CA ASP A 65 1.68 -12.63 -8.16
C ASP A 65 0.95 -12.68 -6.81
N ALA A 66 0.68 -13.89 -6.32
CA ALA A 66 -0.14 -14.10 -5.13
C ALA A 66 0.53 -13.57 -3.84
N GLU A 67 1.85 -13.70 -3.71
CA GLU A 67 2.57 -13.24 -2.52
C GLU A 67 2.60 -11.72 -2.46
N ARG A 68 2.88 -11.05 -3.59
CA ARG A 68 2.82 -9.59 -3.67
C ARG A 68 1.41 -9.08 -3.45
N LEU A 69 0.39 -9.80 -3.93
CA LEU A 69 -1.00 -9.43 -3.70
C LEU A 69 -1.40 -9.62 -2.22
N ALA A 70 -0.88 -10.63 -1.53
CA ALA A 70 -1.14 -10.81 -0.10
C ALA A 70 -0.65 -9.60 0.70
N LEU A 71 0.54 -9.09 0.38
CA LEU A 71 1.06 -7.84 0.96
C LEU A 71 0.10 -6.67 0.69
N VAL A 72 -0.34 -6.50 -0.56
CA VAL A 72 -1.30 -5.45 -0.95
C VAL A 72 -2.61 -5.55 -0.16
N ALA A 73 -3.22 -6.73 -0.10
CA ALA A 73 -4.50 -6.95 0.56
C ALA A 73 -4.41 -6.70 2.08
N GLY A 74 -3.32 -7.17 2.70
CA GLY A 74 -3.03 -6.92 4.11
C GLY A 74 -2.93 -5.41 4.40
N LEU A 75 -2.08 -4.69 3.65
CA LEU A 75 -1.90 -3.24 3.85
C LEU A 75 -3.18 -2.44 3.58
N ALA A 76 -3.90 -2.75 2.51
CA ALA A 76 -5.13 -2.06 2.14
C ALA A 76 -6.20 -2.14 3.25
N ALA A 77 -6.28 -3.24 4.00
CA ALA A 77 -7.22 -3.37 5.12
C ALA A 77 -6.93 -2.40 6.28
N HIS A 78 -5.69 -1.90 6.40
CA HIS A 78 -5.30 -0.91 7.42
C HIS A 78 -5.70 0.52 7.05
N VAL A 79 -5.82 0.83 5.75
CA VAL A 79 -6.24 2.14 5.23
C VAL A 79 -7.68 2.41 5.61
N ARG A 80 -7.96 3.55 6.24
CA ARG A 80 -9.27 3.96 6.77
C ARG A 80 -10.08 4.76 5.77
N SER A 81 -9.44 5.69 5.07
CA SER A 81 -10.03 6.52 4.02
C SER A 81 -9.03 6.71 2.90
N ILE A 82 -9.52 6.98 1.69
CA ILE A 82 -8.69 7.20 0.51
C ILE A 82 -8.52 8.70 0.32
N ASP A 83 -7.28 9.15 0.27
CA ASP A 83 -6.89 10.50 -0.12
C ASP A 83 -5.92 10.40 -1.30
N PRO A 84 -6.40 10.56 -2.55
CA PRO A 84 -5.57 10.42 -3.75
C PRO A 84 -4.70 11.65 -4.03
N GLY A 85 -4.70 12.68 -3.17
CA GLY A 85 -4.13 13.99 -3.48
C GLY A 85 -2.63 13.98 -3.82
N ALA A 86 -1.82 13.20 -3.09
CA ALA A 86 -0.38 13.07 -3.36
C ALA A 86 0.07 11.60 -3.32
N GLU A 87 1.22 11.31 -3.93
CA GLU A 87 1.85 9.99 -3.83
C GLU A 87 2.22 9.66 -2.38
N ILE A 88 2.20 8.38 -2.02
CA ILE A 88 2.37 7.93 -0.63
C ILE A 88 3.69 8.41 -0.01
N ALA A 89 4.77 8.42 -0.77
CA ALA A 89 6.08 8.89 -0.30
C ALA A 89 6.10 10.42 -0.08
N VAL A 90 5.36 11.18 -0.88
CA VAL A 90 5.14 12.62 -0.65
C VAL A 90 4.35 12.82 0.65
N GLN A 91 3.26 12.06 0.85
CA GLN A 91 2.45 12.13 2.08
C GLN A 91 3.28 11.79 3.33
N MET A 92 4.28 10.92 3.22
CA MET A 92 5.23 10.63 4.31
C MET A 92 6.14 11.83 4.62
N GLY A 93 6.62 12.54 3.59
CA GLY A 93 7.55 13.66 3.70
C GLY A 93 6.88 14.97 4.11
N GLN A 94 5.61 15.16 3.75
CA GLN A 94 4.84 16.35 4.11
C GLN A 94 4.90 16.63 5.62
N GLY A 95 5.05 17.91 5.97
CA GLY A 95 5.09 18.33 7.36
C GLY A 95 3.75 18.10 8.06
N LYS A 96 3.75 17.64 9.32
CA LYS A 96 2.53 17.73 10.13
C LYS A 96 2.18 19.20 10.34
N PRO A 97 0.92 19.62 10.16
CA PRO A 97 0.49 20.98 10.44
C PRO A 97 0.97 21.41 11.84
N GLY A 98 1.76 22.49 11.89
CA GLY A 98 2.27 23.07 13.13
C GLY A 98 3.48 22.39 13.79
N SER A 99 4.03 21.28 13.26
CA SER A 99 5.17 20.59 13.91
C SER A 99 6.54 20.85 13.28
N GLY A 100 6.59 21.49 12.11
CA GLY A 100 7.82 21.70 11.33
C GLY A 100 8.53 20.41 10.87
N SER A 101 8.00 19.24 11.23
CA SER A 101 8.59 17.92 10.99
C SER A 101 7.71 17.09 10.05
N ALA A 102 8.36 16.27 9.21
CA ALA A 102 7.68 15.30 8.33
C ALA A 102 6.79 14.32 9.13
N VAL A 103 5.70 13.84 8.52
CA VAL A 103 4.81 12.82 9.17
C VAL A 103 5.61 11.57 9.53
N VAL A 104 6.48 11.12 8.62
CA VAL A 104 7.44 10.05 8.83
C VAL A 104 8.82 10.68 8.88
N SER A 105 9.54 10.55 10.00
CA SER A 105 10.90 11.10 10.09
C SER A 105 11.87 10.46 9.08
N GLY A 106 12.88 11.22 8.65
CA GLY A 106 13.88 10.76 7.67
C GLY A 106 14.61 9.49 8.12
N LEU A 107 14.89 9.33 9.41
CA LEU A 107 15.45 8.08 9.95
C LEU A 107 14.54 6.88 9.71
N ARG A 108 13.22 7.01 9.95
CA ARG A 108 12.25 5.92 9.75
C ARG A 108 12.09 5.62 8.26
N PHE A 109 12.05 6.67 7.44
CA PHE A 109 11.96 6.53 5.99
C PHE A 109 13.20 5.85 5.39
N ARG A 110 14.41 6.24 5.80
CA ARG A 110 15.65 5.56 5.37
C ARG A 110 15.70 4.10 5.80
N ARG A 111 15.17 3.75 6.99
CA ARG A 111 15.04 2.34 7.41
C ARG A 111 14.07 1.59 6.52
N LEU A 112 12.91 2.17 6.20
CA LEU A 112 11.93 1.60 5.27
C LEU A 112 12.57 1.26 3.91
N LEU A 113 13.33 2.19 3.31
CA LEU A 113 14.01 1.97 2.03
C LEU A 113 15.08 0.87 2.06
N LYS A 114 15.57 0.44 3.22
CA LYS A 114 16.55 -0.65 3.30
C LYS A 114 15.90 -2.04 3.32
N ILE A 115 14.59 -2.12 3.54
CA ILE A 115 13.87 -3.38 3.63
C ILE A 115 13.81 -4.05 2.26
N GLN A 116 14.22 -5.32 2.21
CA GLN A 116 14.12 -6.19 1.04
C GLN A 116 13.11 -7.32 1.26
N ASP A 117 12.97 -7.79 2.49
CA ASP A 117 12.04 -8.84 2.85
C ASP A 117 10.60 -8.33 2.90
N ARG A 118 9.66 -9.14 2.39
CA ARG A 118 8.25 -8.73 2.27
C ARG A 118 7.49 -8.77 3.59
N GLU A 119 7.84 -9.69 4.49
CA GLU A 119 7.22 -9.75 5.82
C GLU A 119 7.68 -8.56 6.66
N GLU A 120 8.96 -8.21 6.61
CA GLU A 120 9.48 -7.00 7.24
C GLU A 120 8.82 -5.74 6.64
N LEU A 121 8.64 -5.69 5.32
CA LEU A 121 7.98 -4.56 4.65
C LEU A 121 6.52 -4.45 5.09
N PHE A 122 5.81 -5.57 5.17
CA PHE A 122 4.42 -5.62 5.61
C PHE A 122 4.25 -4.97 6.99
N LEU A 123 5.05 -5.43 7.96
CA LEU A 123 5.01 -4.91 9.33
C LEU A 123 5.45 -3.44 9.42
N ALA A 124 6.48 -3.05 8.66
CA ALA A 124 6.93 -1.66 8.62
C ALA A 124 5.87 -0.74 8.03
N MET A 125 5.22 -1.14 6.93
CA MET A 125 4.21 -0.34 6.26
C MET A 125 2.92 -0.19 7.08
N ILE A 126 2.50 -1.21 7.85
CA ILE A 126 1.39 -1.06 8.80
C ILE A 126 1.64 0.11 9.78
N ARG A 127 2.88 0.23 10.29
CA ARG A 127 3.26 1.33 11.19
C ARG A 127 3.24 2.68 10.48
N ILE A 128 3.68 2.73 9.22
CA ILE A 128 3.63 3.95 8.39
C ILE A 128 2.19 4.39 8.14
N ILE A 129 1.30 3.46 7.77
CA ILE A 129 -0.14 3.73 7.59
C ILE A 129 -0.75 4.32 8.87
N ALA A 130 -0.36 3.80 10.04
CA ALA A 130 -0.81 4.34 11.32
C ALA A 130 -0.28 5.77 11.59
N LEU A 131 0.97 6.07 11.24
CA LEU A 131 1.54 7.42 11.38
C LEU A 131 0.85 8.45 10.49
N LEU A 132 0.38 8.03 9.31
CA LEU A 132 -0.41 8.84 8.38
C LEU A 132 -1.88 8.98 8.83
N GLY A 133 -2.28 8.45 10.00
CA GLY A 133 -3.66 8.51 10.49
C GLY A 133 -4.65 7.61 9.74
N GLY A 134 -4.17 6.81 8.78
CA GLY A 134 -4.97 5.89 7.98
C GLY A 134 -5.70 6.51 6.78
N GLY A 135 -5.66 7.82 6.60
CA GLY A 135 -6.13 8.49 5.37
C GLY A 135 -4.96 8.73 4.44
N LEU A 136 -4.91 8.04 3.29
CA LEU A 136 -3.76 8.08 2.39
C LEU A 136 -4.11 7.67 0.96
N ASN A 137 -3.16 7.83 0.05
CA ASN A 137 -3.32 7.39 -1.34
C ASN A 137 -3.16 5.87 -1.44
N LEU A 138 -4.29 5.16 -1.45
CA LEU A 138 -4.33 3.70 -1.47
C LEU A 138 -3.65 3.11 -2.72
N LEU A 139 -3.92 3.68 -3.90
CA LEU A 139 -3.36 3.16 -5.16
C LEU A 139 -1.84 3.38 -5.23
N SER A 140 -1.35 4.53 -4.79
CA SER A 140 0.09 4.78 -4.69
C SER A 140 0.77 3.83 -3.70
N LEU A 141 0.15 3.61 -2.52
CA LEU A 141 0.62 2.67 -1.51
C LEU A 141 0.77 1.25 -2.06
N VAL A 142 -0.30 0.70 -2.64
CA VAL A 142 -0.34 -0.70 -3.07
C VAL A 142 0.49 -0.94 -4.33
N LYS A 143 0.58 0.05 -5.23
CA LYS A 143 1.51 0.01 -6.36
C LYS A 143 2.95 -0.12 -5.89
N GLY A 144 3.37 0.76 -4.99
CA GLY A 144 4.74 0.69 -4.45
C GLY A 144 5.02 -0.59 -3.68
N ALA A 145 4.07 -1.07 -2.87
CA ALA A 145 4.22 -2.32 -2.13
C ALA A 145 4.29 -3.56 -3.05
N TYR A 146 3.47 -3.60 -4.10
CA TYR A 146 3.46 -4.71 -5.06
C TYR A 146 4.74 -4.76 -5.90
N GLU A 147 5.25 -3.61 -6.34
CA GLU A 147 6.44 -3.54 -7.17
C GLU A 147 7.74 -3.67 -6.37
N TRP A 148 7.74 -3.23 -5.10
CA TRP A 148 8.85 -3.01 -4.17
C TRP A 148 10.22 -3.51 -4.65
N ASN A 149 10.84 -2.72 -5.52
CA ASN A 149 12.15 -2.97 -6.09
C ASN A 149 13.05 -1.74 -5.96
N GLU A 150 14.28 -1.81 -6.48
CA GLU A 150 15.23 -0.70 -6.40
C GLU A 150 14.71 0.58 -7.06
N TRP A 151 14.03 0.47 -8.20
CA TRP A 151 13.43 1.62 -8.89
C TRP A 151 12.33 2.26 -8.04
N THR A 152 11.41 1.46 -7.48
CA THR A 152 10.35 1.96 -6.59
C THR A 152 10.94 2.69 -5.39
N ARG A 153 11.98 2.12 -4.76
CA ARG A 153 12.65 2.72 -3.59
C ARG A 153 13.37 4.03 -3.93
N LYS A 154 14.03 4.10 -5.09
CA LYS A 154 14.64 5.34 -5.59
C LYS A 154 13.60 6.41 -5.85
N LYS A 155 12.49 6.06 -6.53
CA LYS A 155 11.39 6.99 -6.77
C LYS A 155 10.82 7.53 -5.46
N TRP A 156 10.51 6.66 -4.50
CA TRP A 156 10.01 7.06 -3.19
C TRP A 156 10.99 8.00 -2.47
N ALA A 157 12.31 7.79 -2.61
CA ALA A 157 13.29 8.70 -2.06
C ALA A 157 13.16 10.12 -2.64
N PHE A 158 13.12 10.26 -3.98
CA PHE A 158 12.93 11.56 -4.62
C PHE A 158 11.62 12.23 -4.17
N ASP A 159 10.52 11.49 -4.18
CA ASP A 159 9.20 11.98 -3.76
C ASP A 159 9.22 12.49 -2.32
N TYR A 160 9.77 11.71 -1.39
CA TYR A 160 9.85 12.07 0.03
C TYR A 160 10.72 13.31 0.26
N TYR A 161 11.95 13.33 -0.26
CA TYR A 161 12.90 14.42 0.00
C TYR A 161 12.50 15.73 -0.70
N SER A 162 11.64 15.68 -1.73
CA SER A 162 11.09 16.89 -2.36
C SER A 162 10.18 17.72 -1.46
N THR A 163 9.68 17.15 -0.36
CA THR A 163 8.69 17.81 0.53
C THR A 163 9.05 17.76 2.02
N ALA A 164 10.11 17.03 2.40
CA ALA A 164 10.54 16.86 3.78
C ALA A 164 11.15 18.15 4.36
N PRO A 165 10.46 18.87 5.27
CA PRO A 165 10.86 20.23 5.68
C PRO A 165 12.18 20.32 6.46
N SER A 166 12.65 19.19 7.01
CA SER A 166 13.84 19.10 7.87
C SER A 166 15.04 18.42 7.20
N GLU A 167 14.92 18.06 5.92
CA GLU A 167 15.97 17.37 5.15
C GLU A 167 16.36 18.18 3.89
N VAL A 168 15.81 19.40 3.76
CA VAL A 168 16.09 20.39 2.69
C VAL A 168 16.65 21.65 3.33
#